data_AF-A0A7K6KCI3-F1
#
_entry.id   AF-A0A7K6KCI3-F1
#
_cell.length_a   1.000
_cell.length_b   1.000
_cell.length_c   1.000
_cell.angle_alpha   90.00
_cell.angle_beta   90.00
_cell.angle_gamma   90.00
#
_symmetry.space_group_name_H-M   'P 1'
#
loop_
_entity.id
_entity.type
_entity.pdbx_description
1 polymer ?
#
loop_
_entity_poly.entity_id
_entity_poly.type
_entity_poly.pdbx_seq_one_letter_code
_entity_poly.pdbx_strand_id
1 'polypeptide(L)'
;PGCRRSPSVRVVLGAHRLQEPEASQQIFSVAESIAHPLYNPRAVDNDIRLLRLNRPATLNEFVKRIRLPSPHIDLKPGTICYVAGWGDTSNFGDQPAELMETNTTIVKRSLCRTLWRGKVSANMLCGASRNTTLQGVCAGDSGGPLVFKKKVYGIVSFSGERCGDRRFPDIYTKISNYVEWVHHTVRGFRHRKGQPK
;
A
#
# COMPACT_ATOMS: atom_id res chain seq x y z
N PRO A 1 17.13 11.77 31.38
CA PRO A 1 16.41 10.70 30.64
C PRO A 1 16.08 11.16 29.20
N GLY A 2 16.92 10.78 28.25
CA GLY A 2 16.89 11.29 26.87
C GLY A 2 15.57 10.99 26.17
N CYS A 3 14.92 12.04 25.68
CA CYS A 3 13.83 11.95 24.72
C CYS A 3 14.41 11.31 23.45
N ARG A 4 14.24 9.98 23.29
CA ARG A 4 14.51 9.31 22.01
C ARG A 4 13.55 9.92 21.00
N ARG A 5 14.01 10.92 20.25
CA ARG A 5 13.33 11.42 19.06
C ARG A 5 13.07 10.20 18.18
N SER A 6 11.80 9.79 18.07
CA SER A 6 11.40 8.84 17.05
C SER A 6 11.93 9.37 15.71
N PRO A 7 12.60 8.54 14.90
CA PRO A 7 13.15 9.00 13.62
C PRO A 7 12.03 9.68 12.83
N SER A 8 12.29 10.88 12.32
CA SER A 8 11.29 11.64 11.57
C SER A 8 10.88 10.85 10.34
N VAL A 9 9.60 10.45 10.25
CA VAL A 9 9.04 9.81 9.05
C VAL A 9 9.14 10.77 7.87
N ARG A 10 9.70 10.28 6.76
CA ARG A 10 9.83 11.01 5.51
C ARG A 10 9.07 10.28 4.40
N VAL A 11 8.60 11.05 3.42
CA VAL A 11 8.07 10.52 2.16
C VAL A 11 9.05 10.92 1.06
N VAL A 12 9.50 9.94 0.28
CA VAL A 12 10.39 10.15 -0.88
C VAL A 12 9.61 9.77 -2.13
N LEU A 13 9.49 10.71 -3.07
CA LEU A 13 8.84 10.50 -4.36
C LEU A 13 9.87 10.54 -5.48
N GLY A 14 9.62 9.87 -6.61
CA GLY A 14 10.52 9.90 -7.77
C GLY A 14 11.83 9.13 -7.56
N ALA A 15 11.85 8.17 -6.63
CA ALA A 15 13.01 7.34 -6.36
C ALA A 15 12.98 6.03 -7.19
N HIS A 16 14.15 5.55 -7.60
CA HIS A 16 14.39 4.16 -8.03
C HIS A 16 15.31 3.45 -7.02
N ARG A 17 16.38 4.12 -6.56
CA ARG A 17 17.31 3.63 -5.54
C ARG A 17 17.22 4.46 -4.26
N LEU A 18 16.78 3.86 -3.15
CA LEU A 18 16.51 4.59 -1.90
C LEU A 18 17.79 5.05 -1.17
N GLN A 19 18.91 4.35 -1.38
CA GLN A 19 20.18 4.59 -0.71
C GLN A 19 21.07 5.59 -1.48
N GLU A 20 20.66 6.00 -2.69
CA GLU A 20 21.40 6.90 -3.56
C GLU A 20 20.65 8.23 -3.72
N PRO A 21 21.34 9.39 -3.75
CA PRO A 21 20.72 10.65 -4.08
C PRO A 21 20.45 10.72 -5.60
N GLU A 22 19.18 10.71 -5.98
CA GLU A 22 18.76 10.81 -7.39
C GLU A 22 18.16 12.19 -7.67
N ALA A 23 18.49 12.79 -8.82
CA ALA A 23 17.97 14.11 -9.19
C ALA A 23 16.42 14.15 -9.32
N SER A 24 15.79 12.99 -9.54
CA SER A 24 14.34 12.83 -9.62
C SER A 24 13.65 12.83 -8.24
N GLN A 25 14.40 12.64 -7.15
CA GLN A 25 13.84 12.50 -5.81
C GLN A 25 13.28 13.82 -5.27
N GLN A 26 12.10 13.73 -4.67
CA GLN A 26 11.51 14.81 -3.87
C GLN A 26 11.24 14.31 -2.45
N ILE A 27 11.89 14.92 -1.46
CA ILE A 27 11.83 14.50 -0.05
C ILE A 27 10.89 15.42 0.75
N PHE A 28 9.96 14.83 1.49
CA PHE A 28 8.96 15.53 2.30
C PHE A 28 8.96 15.02 3.73
N SER A 29 8.68 15.93 4.68
CA SER A 29 8.20 15.52 6.00
C SER A 29 6.68 15.35 5.97
N VAL A 30 6.18 14.52 6.89
CA VAL A 30 4.74 14.31 7.07
C VAL A 30 4.19 15.39 8.00
N ALA A 31 3.34 16.27 7.48
CA ALA A 31 2.64 17.28 8.29
C ALA A 31 1.48 16.67 9.08
N GLU A 32 0.86 15.60 8.56
CA GLU A 32 -0.26 14.95 9.22
C GLU A 32 -0.37 13.48 8.77
N SER A 33 -0.72 12.62 9.71
CA SER A 33 -0.85 11.18 9.52
C SER A 33 -2.22 10.75 10.04
N ILE A 34 -3.14 10.43 9.12
CA ILE A 34 -4.55 10.16 9.45
C ILE A 34 -4.87 8.70 9.18
N ALA A 35 -4.86 7.88 10.23
CA ALA A 35 -5.34 6.51 10.15
C ALA A 35 -6.86 6.47 9.91
N HIS A 36 -7.35 5.43 9.26
CA HIS A 36 -8.78 5.18 9.19
C HIS A 36 -9.35 5.09 10.62
N PRO A 37 -10.47 5.78 10.94
CA PRO A 37 -11.00 5.83 12.31
C PRO A 37 -11.45 4.48 12.85
N LEU A 38 -11.73 3.52 11.95
CA LEU A 38 -12.11 2.14 12.29
C LEU A 38 -10.96 1.13 12.14
N TYR A 39 -9.71 1.59 12.05
CA TYR A 39 -8.56 0.68 12.02
C TYR A 39 -8.56 -0.25 13.25
N ASN A 40 -8.55 -1.56 13.00
CA ASN A 40 -8.53 -2.57 14.04
C ASN A 40 -7.20 -3.35 13.97
N PRO A 41 -6.25 -3.10 14.90
CA PRO A 41 -4.94 -3.75 14.87
C PRO A 41 -4.99 -5.25 15.15
N ARG A 42 -6.03 -5.77 15.83
CA ARG A 42 -6.16 -7.21 16.12
C ARG A 42 -6.58 -8.00 14.87
N ALA A 43 -7.46 -7.41 14.06
CA ALA A 43 -7.93 -8.02 12.82
C ALA A 43 -7.13 -7.57 11.59
N VAL A 44 -6.29 -6.54 11.75
CA VAL A 44 -5.64 -5.80 10.65
C VAL A 44 -6.66 -5.34 9.61
N ASP A 45 -7.86 -4.97 10.08
CA ASP A 45 -8.97 -4.51 9.25
C ASP A 45 -9.01 -2.98 9.22
N ASN A 46 -9.45 -2.42 8.09
CA ASN A 46 -9.33 -0.98 7.81
C ASN A 46 -7.90 -0.46 7.88
N ASP A 47 -6.94 -1.29 7.46
CA ASP A 47 -5.51 -0.95 7.38
C ASP A 47 -5.21 -0.01 6.21
N ILE A 48 -5.55 1.26 6.42
CA ILE A 48 -5.31 2.36 5.49
C ILE A 48 -5.08 3.67 6.26
N ARG A 49 -4.19 4.50 5.73
CA ARG A 49 -3.84 5.80 6.27
C ARG A 49 -3.58 6.80 5.15
N LEU A 50 -3.91 8.07 5.39
CA LEU A 50 -3.51 9.19 4.54
C LEU A 50 -2.35 9.94 5.19
N LEU A 51 -1.34 10.27 4.38
CA LEU A 51 -0.24 11.13 4.78
C LEU A 51 -0.37 12.49 4.06
N ARG A 52 -0.45 13.57 4.83
CA ARG A 52 -0.40 14.93 4.29
C ARG A 52 1.05 15.38 4.28
N LEU A 53 1.58 15.63 3.09
CA LEU A 53 2.93 16.20 2.93
C LEU A 53 2.98 17.62 3.49
N ASN A 54 4.15 18.03 4.01
CA ASN A 54 4.37 19.38 4.49
C ASN A 54 4.23 20.47 3.42
N ARG A 55 4.44 20.12 2.15
CA ARG A 55 4.25 20.97 0.98
C ARG A 55 3.78 20.14 -0.22
N PRO A 56 3.16 20.74 -1.25
CA PRO A 56 2.79 20.03 -2.47
C PRO A 56 4.02 19.45 -3.19
N ALA A 57 3.86 18.29 -3.83
CA ALA A 57 4.87 17.73 -4.72
C ALA A 57 4.77 18.34 -6.14
N THR A 58 5.91 18.48 -6.80
CA THR A 58 5.98 18.92 -8.20
C THR A 58 5.79 17.71 -9.11
N LEU A 59 4.71 17.69 -9.90
CA LEU A 59 4.46 16.60 -10.83
C LEU A 59 5.37 16.73 -12.06
N ASN A 60 5.97 15.62 -12.47
CA ASN A 60 6.85 15.55 -13.64
C ASN A 60 6.84 14.12 -14.22
N GLU A 61 7.84 13.76 -15.03
CA GLU A 61 7.93 12.43 -15.62
C GLU A 61 8.14 11.29 -14.60
N PHE A 62 8.80 11.58 -13.47
CA PHE A 62 9.13 10.66 -12.37
C PHE A 62 8.08 10.65 -11.24
N VAL A 63 7.37 11.76 -11.04
CA VAL A 63 6.36 11.93 -9.97
C VAL A 63 4.99 12.17 -10.59
N LYS A 64 4.18 11.12 -10.59
CA LYS A 64 2.81 11.12 -11.15
C LYS A 64 1.80 10.62 -10.13
N ARG A 65 0.55 11.06 -10.30
CA ARG A 65 -0.58 10.58 -9.50
C ARG A 65 -1.16 9.30 -10.13
N ILE A 66 -1.50 8.32 -9.30
CA ILE A 66 -2.30 7.16 -9.71
C ILE A 66 -3.79 7.40 -9.39
N ARG A 67 -4.68 6.84 -10.21
CA ARG A 67 -6.13 7.00 -10.05
C ARG A 67 -6.68 5.98 -9.05
N LEU A 68 -7.65 6.41 -8.26
CA LEU A 68 -8.50 5.53 -7.45
C LEU A 68 -9.50 4.77 -8.34
N PRO A 69 -9.98 3.60 -7.91
CA PRO A 69 -11.04 2.87 -8.58
C PRO A 69 -12.39 3.54 -8.31
N SER A 70 -13.43 3.12 -9.04
CA SER A 70 -14.79 3.50 -8.65
C SER A 70 -15.13 2.88 -7.29
N PRO A 71 -15.94 3.55 -6.45
CA PRO A 71 -16.37 3.01 -5.16
C PRO A 71 -16.98 1.63 -5.29
N HIS A 72 -16.79 0.79 -4.28
CA HIS A 72 -17.41 -0.54 -4.11
C HIS A 72 -17.16 -1.58 -5.23
N ILE A 73 -16.28 -1.31 -6.19
CA ILE A 73 -15.88 -2.30 -7.20
C ILE A 73 -15.02 -3.40 -6.59
N ASP A 74 -15.32 -4.65 -6.93
CA ASP A 74 -14.48 -5.80 -6.58
C ASP A 74 -13.72 -6.32 -7.81
N LEU A 75 -12.47 -6.72 -7.62
CA LEU A 75 -11.71 -7.37 -8.68
C LEU A 75 -12.17 -8.82 -8.82
N LYS A 76 -12.36 -9.28 -10.05
CA LYS A 76 -12.75 -10.68 -10.31
C LYS A 76 -11.57 -11.62 -10.00
N PRO A 77 -11.80 -12.78 -9.38
CA PRO A 77 -10.78 -13.82 -9.26
C PRO A 77 -10.16 -14.15 -10.63
N GLY A 78 -8.86 -14.38 -10.67
CA GLY A 78 -8.11 -14.57 -11.91
C GLY A 78 -7.59 -13.28 -12.55
N THR A 79 -7.98 -12.09 -12.05
CA THR A 79 -7.42 -10.82 -12.52
C THR A 79 -5.94 -10.75 -12.14
N ILE A 80 -5.07 -10.47 -13.12
CA ILE A 80 -3.63 -10.26 -12.89
C ILE A 80 -3.41 -8.78 -12.54
N CYS A 81 -2.78 -8.55 -11.41
CA CYS A 81 -2.40 -7.23 -10.89
C CYS A 81 -0.89 -7.17 -10.69
N TYR A 82 -0.38 -5.97 -10.51
CA TYR A 82 1.05 -5.71 -10.29
C TYR A 82 1.24 -5.03 -8.94
N VAL A 83 2.32 -5.39 -8.25
CA VAL A 83 2.75 -4.80 -6.99
C VAL A 83 4.19 -4.36 -7.14
N ALA A 84 4.53 -3.23 -6.56
CA ALA A 84 5.88 -2.69 -6.60
C ALA A 84 6.31 -2.19 -5.22
N GLY A 85 7.59 -2.35 -4.92
CA GLY A 85 8.15 -1.95 -3.63
C GLY A 85 9.65 -2.22 -3.50
N TRP A 86 10.19 -1.83 -2.35
CA TRP A 86 11.59 -2.05 -1.96
C TRP A 86 11.68 -3.03 -0.77
N GLY A 87 10.67 -3.86 -0.56
CA GLY A 87 10.68 -4.89 0.46
C GLY A 87 11.64 -6.02 0.14
N ASP A 88 11.81 -6.90 1.12
CA ASP A 88 12.75 -8.01 1.05
C ASP A 88 12.46 -8.92 -0.15
N THR A 89 13.51 -9.27 -0.90
CA THR A 89 13.44 -10.15 -2.08
C THR A 89 13.58 -11.63 -1.72
N SER A 90 13.87 -11.93 -0.45
CA SER A 90 14.02 -13.28 0.08
C SER A 90 13.46 -13.39 1.50
N ASN A 91 13.28 -14.61 1.99
CA ASN A 91 12.87 -14.87 3.38
C ASN A 91 14.02 -14.70 4.38
N PHE A 92 15.18 -14.20 3.94
CA PHE A 92 16.38 -13.99 4.76
C PHE A 92 16.69 -12.50 4.98
N GLY A 93 15.84 -11.58 4.49
CA GLY A 93 16.01 -10.14 4.68
C GLY A 93 16.83 -9.43 3.60
N ASP A 94 16.92 -10.02 2.40
CA ASP A 94 17.70 -9.44 1.31
C ASP A 94 16.97 -8.22 0.70
N GLN A 95 17.49 -7.03 0.97
CA GLN A 95 16.89 -5.78 0.47
C GLN A 95 17.36 -5.45 -0.96
N PRO A 96 16.44 -5.12 -1.87
CA PRO A 96 16.80 -4.74 -3.23
C PRO A 96 17.42 -3.35 -3.23
N ALA A 97 18.42 -3.14 -4.10
CA ALA A 97 18.99 -1.81 -4.35
C ALA A 97 18.01 -0.89 -5.11
N GLU A 98 17.11 -1.48 -5.88
CA GLU A 98 16.22 -0.81 -6.82
C GLU A 98 14.74 -1.10 -6.51
N LEU A 99 13.84 -0.30 -7.08
CA LEU A 99 12.42 -0.58 -7.03
C LEU A 99 12.13 -1.87 -7.79
N MET A 100 11.51 -2.84 -7.10
CA MET A 100 11.12 -4.11 -7.67
C MET A 100 9.65 -4.10 -8.04
N GLU A 101 9.27 -4.89 -9.05
CA GLU A 101 7.88 -5.15 -9.42
C GLU A 101 7.66 -6.65 -9.57
N THR A 102 6.47 -7.10 -9.17
CA THR A 102 6.02 -8.45 -9.49
C THR A 102 4.52 -8.49 -9.77
N ASN A 103 4.06 -9.56 -10.42
CA ASN A 103 2.63 -9.77 -10.63
C ASN A 103 2.02 -10.71 -9.57
N THR A 104 0.72 -10.58 -9.36
CA THR A 104 -0.07 -11.46 -8.51
C THR A 104 -1.45 -11.67 -9.12
N THR A 105 -2.06 -12.82 -8.86
CA THR A 105 -3.40 -13.13 -9.36
C THR A 105 -4.42 -13.04 -8.24
N ILE A 106 -5.51 -12.30 -8.46
CA ILE A 106 -6.60 -12.17 -7.49
C ILE A 106 -7.21 -13.53 -7.18
N VAL A 107 -7.24 -13.87 -5.89
CA VAL A 107 -7.83 -15.10 -5.36
C VAL A 107 -9.25 -14.82 -4.88
N LYS A 108 -10.16 -15.80 -5.05
CA LYS A 108 -11.52 -15.69 -4.52
C LYS A 108 -11.48 -15.47 -3.01
N ARG A 109 -12.08 -14.37 -2.54
CA ARG A 109 -12.08 -13.99 -1.11
C ARG A 109 -12.57 -15.10 -0.18
N SER A 110 -13.57 -15.89 -0.58
CA SER A 110 -14.06 -17.01 0.22
C SER A 110 -12.99 -18.09 0.44
N LEU A 111 -12.21 -18.42 -0.60
CA LEU A 111 -11.10 -19.37 -0.49
C LEU A 111 -10.01 -18.80 0.41
N CYS A 112 -9.65 -17.54 0.19
CA CYS A 112 -8.66 -16.85 1.00
C CYS A 112 -9.07 -16.80 2.48
N ARG A 113 -10.34 -16.53 2.77
CA ARG A 113 -10.90 -16.59 4.13
C ARG A 113 -10.76 -17.97 4.75
N THR A 114 -10.95 -19.05 3.99
CA THR A 114 -10.71 -20.42 4.47
C THR A 114 -9.24 -20.64 4.80
N LEU A 115 -8.32 -20.27 3.88
CA LEU A 115 -6.87 -20.41 4.07
C LEU A 115 -6.38 -19.64 5.31
N TRP A 116 -6.91 -18.44 5.53
CA TRP A 116 -6.61 -17.58 6.67
C TRP A 116 -7.50 -17.83 7.90
N ARG A 117 -8.17 -18.99 7.98
CA ARG A 117 -8.97 -19.41 9.16
C ARG A 117 -9.99 -18.35 9.62
N GLY A 118 -10.67 -17.71 8.68
CA GLY A 118 -11.74 -16.73 8.95
C GLY A 118 -11.28 -15.26 9.00
N LYS A 119 -9.98 -14.97 8.97
CA LYS A 119 -9.45 -13.61 9.22
C LYS A 119 -9.62 -12.61 8.06
N VAL A 120 -10.09 -13.03 6.89
CA VAL A 120 -10.23 -12.17 5.71
C VAL A 120 -11.64 -11.56 5.63
N SER A 121 -11.71 -10.23 5.70
CA SER A 121 -12.95 -9.44 5.67
C SER A 121 -13.36 -9.02 4.25
N ALA A 122 -14.54 -8.40 4.11
CA ALA A 122 -14.99 -7.79 2.86
C ALA A 122 -14.19 -6.54 2.44
N ASN A 123 -13.41 -5.99 3.38
CA ASN A 123 -12.51 -4.86 3.17
C ASN A 123 -11.14 -5.28 2.63
N MET A 124 -10.94 -6.58 2.36
CA MET A 124 -9.69 -7.15 1.90
C MET A 124 -9.81 -7.75 0.49
N LEU A 125 -8.68 -7.72 -0.23
CA LEU A 125 -8.39 -8.48 -1.44
C LEU A 125 -7.27 -9.47 -1.13
N CYS A 126 -7.22 -10.55 -1.92
CA CYS A 126 -6.17 -11.55 -1.80
C CYS A 126 -5.48 -11.75 -3.14
N GLY A 127 -4.15 -11.87 -3.11
CA GLY A 127 -3.33 -12.16 -4.27
C GLY A 127 -2.42 -13.34 -4.01
N ALA A 128 -2.28 -14.23 -4.99
CA ALA A 128 -1.24 -15.25 -4.99
C ALA A 128 -0.72 -15.42 -6.41
N SER A 129 0.59 -15.62 -6.57
CA SER A 129 1.15 -15.98 -7.87
C SER A 129 0.62 -17.36 -8.31
N ARG A 130 0.44 -17.52 -9.62
CA ARG A 130 0.11 -18.82 -10.22
C ARG A 130 1.35 -19.64 -10.56
N ASN A 131 2.53 -19.03 -10.47
CA ASN A 131 3.80 -19.65 -10.79
C ASN A 131 4.17 -20.73 -9.75
N THR A 132 5.13 -21.57 -10.13
CA THR A 132 5.73 -22.60 -9.27
C THR A 132 6.73 -22.02 -8.28
N THR A 133 7.35 -20.90 -8.63
CA THR A 133 8.20 -20.10 -7.74
C THR A 133 7.37 -19.22 -6.81
N LEU A 134 7.88 -18.99 -5.60
CA LEU A 134 7.27 -18.06 -4.66
C LEU A 134 7.45 -16.65 -5.19
N GLN A 135 6.34 -15.92 -5.21
CA GLN A 135 6.28 -14.59 -5.78
C GLN A 135 5.09 -13.87 -5.14
N GLY A 136 5.36 -12.69 -4.62
CA GLY A 136 4.40 -11.91 -3.83
C GLY A 136 5.09 -10.72 -3.19
N VAL A 137 4.47 -10.19 -2.15
CA VAL A 137 5.01 -9.11 -1.32
C VAL A 137 5.78 -9.67 -0.13
N CYS A 138 6.64 -8.85 0.48
CA CYS A 138 7.36 -9.21 1.69
C CYS A 138 7.50 -8.04 2.68
N ALA A 139 8.28 -8.24 3.73
CA ALA A 139 8.57 -7.19 4.71
C ALA A 139 9.17 -5.97 4.02
N GLY A 140 8.63 -4.78 4.30
CA GLY A 140 9.03 -3.52 3.65
C GLY A 140 8.13 -3.09 2.48
N ASP A 141 7.30 -3.97 1.93
CA ASP A 141 6.33 -3.60 0.87
C ASP A 141 5.01 -3.03 1.43
N SER A 142 4.75 -3.16 2.74
CA SER A 142 3.51 -2.67 3.36
C SER A 142 3.23 -1.20 3.04
N GLY A 143 1.98 -0.90 2.68
CA GLY A 143 1.59 0.42 2.17
C GLY A 143 1.77 0.59 0.65
N GLY A 144 2.47 -0.34 -0.02
CA GLY A 144 2.67 -0.36 -1.46
C GLY A 144 1.37 -0.58 -2.26
N PRO A 145 1.33 -0.20 -3.55
CA PRO A 145 0.12 -0.28 -4.36
C PRO A 145 -0.07 -1.64 -5.03
N LEU A 146 -1.29 -2.16 -5.01
CA LEU A 146 -1.76 -3.21 -5.92
C LEU A 146 -2.47 -2.56 -7.12
N VAL A 147 -1.85 -2.63 -8.30
CA VAL A 147 -2.24 -1.90 -9.49
C VAL A 147 -2.87 -2.80 -10.54
N PHE A 148 -3.98 -2.33 -11.12
CA PHE A 148 -4.62 -2.93 -12.30
C PHE A 148 -5.13 -1.83 -13.23
N LYS A 149 -4.82 -1.93 -14.53
CA LYS A 149 -5.23 -0.95 -15.57
C LYS A 149 -5.03 0.52 -15.14
N LYS A 150 -3.83 0.85 -14.64
CA LYS A 150 -3.42 2.21 -14.19
C LYS A 150 -4.26 2.80 -13.03
N LYS A 151 -4.92 1.95 -12.25
CA LYS A 151 -5.63 2.31 -11.01
C LYS A 151 -5.11 1.46 -9.85
N VAL A 152 -5.16 2.03 -8.64
CA VAL A 152 -4.74 1.33 -7.41
C VAL A 152 -5.96 0.69 -6.75
N TYR A 153 -6.03 -0.63 -6.74
CA TYR A 153 -7.17 -1.36 -6.17
C TYR A 153 -6.92 -1.87 -4.76
N GLY A 154 -5.65 -2.05 -4.40
CA GLY A 154 -5.26 -2.54 -3.08
C GLY A 154 -4.06 -1.80 -2.51
N ILE A 155 -3.89 -1.92 -1.20
CA ILE A 155 -2.70 -1.50 -0.45
C ILE A 155 -2.12 -2.75 0.17
N VAL A 156 -0.83 -3.02 0.00
CA VAL A 156 -0.15 -4.14 0.67
C VAL A 156 -0.35 -4.01 2.19
N SER A 157 -0.93 -5.03 2.82
CA SER A 157 -1.22 -5.02 4.26
C SER A 157 -0.37 -6.07 4.98
N PHE A 158 -0.64 -7.36 4.78
CA PHE A 158 0.11 -8.45 5.42
C PHE A 158 0.19 -9.71 4.55
N SER A 159 1.16 -10.56 4.86
CA SER A 159 1.42 -11.86 4.22
C SER A 159 1.67 -12.94 5.28
N GLY A 160 1.83 -14.19 4.85
CA GLY A 160 2.31 -15.27 5.72
C GLY A 160 3.78 -15.10 6.12
N GLU A 161 4.25 -15.95 7.04
CA GLU A 161 5.66 -15.97 7.50
C GLU A 161 6.64 -16.18 6.34
N ARG A 162 6.25 -17.02 5.38
CA ARG A 162 7.00 -17.23 4.14
C ARG A 162 6.39 -16.38 3.03
N CYS A 163 7.13 -15.36 2.58
CA CYS A 163 6.68 -14.43 1.55
C CYS A 163 6.35 -15.16 0.23
N GLY A 164 5.24 -14.77 -0.40
CA GLY A 164 4.74 -15.37 -1.64
C GLY A 164 4.17 -16.79 -1.51
N ASP A 165 4.02 -17.34 -0.30
CA ASP A 165 3.43 -18.67 -0.08
C ASP A 165 1.93 -18.66 -0.40
N ARG A 166 1.54 -19.42 -1.42
CA ARG A 166 0.16 -19.51 -1.90
C ARG A 166 -0.82 -20.14 -0.90
N ARG A 167 -0.31 -20.83 0.13
CA ARG A 167 -1.11 -21.34 1.26
C ARG A 167 -1.56 -20.22 2.19
N PHE A 168 -0.84 -19.10 2.19
CA PHE A 168 -1.15 -17.87 2.90
C PHE A 168 -1.11 -16.69 1.91
N PRO A 169 -2.10 -16.58 1.00
CA PRO A 169 -2.13 -15.54 -0.02
C PRO A 169 -1.95 -14.15 0.57
N ASP A 170 -1.19 -13.30 -0.11
CA ASP A 170 -0.95 -11.92 0.29
C ASP A 170 -2.27 -11.15 0.41
N ILE A 171 -2.40 -10.37 1.48
CA ILE A 171 -3.59 -9.61 1.81
C ILE A 171 -3.37 -8.14 1.52
N TYR A 172 -4.36 -7.56 0.86
CA TYR A 172 -4.38 -6.16 0.48
C TYR A 172 -5.64 -5.49 1.01
N THR A 173 -5.53 -4.26 1.52
CA THR A 173 -6.70 -3.43 1.86
C THR A 173 -7.41 -3.02 0.57
N LYS A 174 -8.70 -3.34 0.43
CA LYS A 174 -9.53 -3.07 -0.76
C LYS A 174 -9.92 -1.59 -0.85
N ILE A 175 -9.16 -0.81 -1.61
CA ILE A 175 -9.30 0.66 -1.68
C ILE A 175 -10.69 1.13 -2.09
N SER A 176 -11.40 0.38 -2.95
CA SER A 176 -12.75 0.77 -3.41
C SER A 176 -13.75 1.00 -2.28
N ASN A 177 -13.57 0.37 -1.12
CA ASN A 177 -14.45 0.55 0.04
C ASN A 177 -14.15 1.85 0.82
N TYR A 178 -13.01 2.50 0.54
CA TYR A 178 -12.53 3.68 1.26
C TYR A 178 -12.50 4.94 0.40
N VAL A 179 -12.91 4.87 -0.87
CA VAL A 179 -12.84 6.01 -1.82
C VAL A 179 -13.60 7.23 -1.27
N GLU A 180 -14.77 7.02 -0.66
CA GLU A 180 -15.56 8.08 -0.05
C GLU A 180 -14.85 8.72 1.15
N TRP A 181 -14.31 7.91 2.06
CA TRP A 181 -13.53 8.37 3.21
C TRP A 181 -12.29 9.17 2.76
N VAL A 182 -11.58 8.68 1.74
CA VAL A 182 -10.43 9.40 1.15
C VAL A 182 -10.86 10.77 0.64
N HIS A 183 -11.94 10.84 -0.17
CA HIS A 183 -12.43 12.10 -0.70
C HIS A 183 -12.96 13.05 0.37
N HIS A 184 -13.65 12.55 1.39
CA HIS A 184 -14.11 13.35 2.51
C HIS A 184 -12.94 13.96 3.29
N THR A 185 -11.96 13.13 3.64
CA THR A 185 -10.76 13.55 4.39
C THR A 185 -9.95 14.58 3.61
N VAL A 186 -9.69 14.34 2.31
CA VAL A 186 -8.95 15.28 1.45
C VAL A 186 -9.69 16.60 1.27
N ARG A 187 -11.03 16.59 1.13
CA ARG A 187 -11.83 17.83 1.04
C ARG A 187 -11.79 18.63 2.34
N GLY A 188 -11.88 17.96 3.50
CA GLY A 188 -11.77 18.62 4.81
C GLY A 188 -10.49 19.47 4.94
N PHE A 189 -9.37 19.01 4.39
CA PHE A 189 -8.13 19.80 4.37
C PHE A 189 -8.16 21.01 3.44
N ARG A 190 -8.86 20.92 2.29
CA ARG A 190 -9.00 22.06 1.38
C ARG A 190 -9.77 23.20 2.03
N HIS A 191 -10.82 22.88 2.79
CA HIS A 191 -11.60 23.88 3.52
C HIS A 191 -10.80 24.54 4.65
N ARG A 192 -10.03 23.76 5.42
CA ARG A 192 -9.15 24.29 6.48
C ARG A 192 -8.05 25.23 5.96
N LYS A 193 -7.59 25.05 4.72
CA LYS A 193 -6.63 25.96 4.08
C LYS A 193 -7.24 27.30 3.62
N GLY A 194 -8.56 27.35 3.43
CA GLY A 194 -9.27 28.52 2.90
C GLY A 194 -10.00 29.36 3.95
N GLN A 195 -10.03 28.93 5.22
CA GLN A 195 -10.55 29.75 6.30
C GLN A 195 -9.50 30.76 6.76
N PRO A 196 -9.86 32.05 6.93
CA PRO A 196 -8.98 33.01 7.60
C PRO A 196 -8.68 32.48 9.00
N LYS A 197 -7.45 32.65 9.46
CA LYS A 197 -7.10 32.47 10.87
C LYS A 197 -7.82 33.50 11.73
#